data_AF-A0A383F6U1-F1
#
_entry.id   AF-A0A383F6U1-F1
#
_cell.length_a   1.000
_cell.length_b   1.000
_cell.length_c   1.000
_cell.angle_alpha   90.00
_cell.angle_beta   90.00
_cell.angle_gamma   90.00
#
_symmetry.space_group_name_H-M   'P 1'
#
loop_
_entity.id
_entity.type
_entity.pdbx_description
1 polymer ?
#
loop_
_entity_poly.entity_id
_entity_poly.type
_entity_poly.pdbx_seq_one_letter_code
_entity_poly.pdbx_strand_id
1 'polypeptide(L)'
;MPLLTLTIDKSNYTIECEEGEETLLREAEKIINKKISELGETASLTKTKKFLMISLLLASELSSKQKKTESSIQFEKIEKELEILEGLIGKGFNVKKRN
;
A
#
# COMPACT_ATOMS: atom_id res chain seq x y z
N MET A 1 -0.26 -28.06 7.09
CA MET A 1 -0.98 -26.81 7.38
C MET A 1 -0.97 -26.61 8.88
N PRO A 2 -0.04 -25.81 9.42
CA PRO A 2 -0.02 -25.43 10.83
C PRO A 2 -1.28 -24.65 11.23
N LEU A 3 -1.63 -24.73 12.52
CA LEU A 3 -2.64 -23.90 13.16
C LEU A 3 -1.97 -22.71 13.84
N LEU A 4 -2.48 -21.50 13.56
CA LEU A 4 -1.99 -20.26 14.14
C LEU A 4 -3.09 -19.55 14.94
N THR A 5 -2.80 -19.24 16.20
CA THR A 5 -3.71 -18.46 17.05
C THR A 5 -3.35 -16.98 17.02
N LEU A 6 -4.23 -16.13 16.49
CA LEU A 6 -4.10 -14.67 16.46
C LEU A 6 -5.03 -14.03 17.49
N THR A 7 -4.59 -12.92 18.10
CA THR A 7 -5.36 -12.14 19.07
C THR A 7 -5.74 -10.79 18.44
N ILE A 8 -7.01 -10.62 18.08
CA ILE A 8 -7.52 -9.40 17.45
C ILE A 8 -8.69 -8.83 18.27
N ASP A 9 -8.62 -7.56 18.64
CA ASP A 9 -9.61 -6.88 19.50
C ASP A 9 -9.87 -7.68 20.80
N LYS A 10 -8.79 -8.12 21.46
CA LYS A 10 -8.82 -8.95 22.69
C LYS A 10 -9.50 -10.33 22.52
N SER A 11 -9.79 -10.75 21.29
CA SER A 11 -10.38 -12.04 20.98
C SER A 11 -9.39 -12.95 20.28
N ASN A 12 -9.39 -14.23 20.63
CA ASN A 12 -8.51 -15.22 20.00
C ASN A 12 -9.21 -15.89 18.81
N TYR A 13 -8.47 -16.08 17.72
CA TYR A 13 -8.90 -16.77 16.51
C TYR A 13 -7.84 -17.79 16.13
N THR A 14 -8.27 -19.03 15.88
CA THR A 14 -7.38 -20.06 15.37
C THR A 14 -7.68 -20.23 13.88
N ILE A 15 -6.64 -20.10 13.06
CA ILE A 15 -6.73 -20.25 11.60
C ILE A 15 -5.70 -21.26 11.12
N GLU A 16 -6.01 -21.92 10.01
CA GLU A 16 -5.04 -22.73 9.26
C GLU A 16 -4.26 -21.82 8.31
N CYS A 17 -2.95 -22.03 8.21
CA CYS A 17 -2.08 -21.35 7.25
C CYS A 17 -1.07 -22.31 6.63
N GLU A 18 -0.36 -21.87 5.60
CA GLU A 18 0.78 -22.61 5.06
C GLU A 18 2.03 -22.43 5.93
N GLU A 19 2.97 -23.37 5.85
CA GLU A 19 4.25 -23.24 6.55
C GLU A 19 5.03 -22.03 5.99
N GLY A 20 5.45 -21.13 6.88
CA GLY A 20 6.18 -19.90 6.52
C GLY A 20 5.30 -18.65 6.44
N GLU A 21 3.97 -18.78 6.43
CA GLU A 21 3.04 -17.64 6.42
C GLU A 21 2.81 -17.03 7.81
N GLU A 22 3.24 -17.69 8.88
CA GLU A 22 2.91 -17.31 10.25
C GLU A 22 3.38 -15.89 10.56
N THR A 23 4.58 -15.52 10.08
CA THR A 23 5.15 -14.18 10.29
C THR A 23 4.29 -13.10 9.62
N LEU A 24 3.86 -13.32 8.37
CA LEU A 24 2.99 -12.40 7.63
C LEU A 24 1.64 -12.21 8.35
N LEU A 25 1.05 -13.30 8.84
CA LEU A 25 -0.22 -13.27 9.56
C LEU A 25 -0.09 -12.57 10.92
N ARG A 26 1.05 -12.72 11.61
CA ARG A 26 1.38 -11.97 12.85
C ARG A 26 1.58 -10.49 12.61
N GLU A 27 2.14 -10.10 11.47
CA GLU A 27 2.23 -8.69 11.10
C GLU A 27 0.85 -8.10 10.79
N ALA A 28 0.01 -8.84 10.06
CA ALA A 28 -1.37 -8.45 9.80
C ALA A 28 -2.17 -8.27 11.10
N GLU A 29 -2.01 -9.17 12.08
CA GLU A 29 -2.58 -9.05 13.44
C GLU A 29 -2.22 -7.72 14.09
N LYS A 30 -0.93 -7.32 14.06
CA LYS A 30 -0.47 -6.05 14.62
C LYS A 30 -1.09 -4.85 13.90
N ILE A 31 -1.19 -4.90 12.57
CA ILE A 31 -1.78 -3.81 11.76
C ILE A 31 -3.26 -3.64 12.11
N ILE A 32 -4.02 -4.74 12.18
CA ILE A 32 -5.45 -4.70 12.51
C ILE A 32 -5.65 -4.13 13.92
N ASN A 33 -4.91 -4.62 14.92
CA ASN A 33 -5.04 -4.12 16.29
C ASN A 33 -4.66 -2.63 16.42
N LYS A 34 -3.63 -2.18 15.70
CA LYS A 34 -3.27 -0.76 15.65
C LYS A 34 -4.43 0.07 15.11
N LYS A 35 -5.02 -0.32 13.98
CA LYS A 35 -6.17 0.38 13.39
C LYS A 35 -7.37 0.40 14.33
N ILE A 36 -7.65 -0.70 15.03
CA ILE A 36 -8.70 -0.76 16.05
C ILE A 36 -8.45 0.25 17.16
N SER A 37 -7.20 0.38 17.63
CA SER A 37 -6.86 1.36 18.66
C SER A 37 -7.00 2.81 18.19
N GLU A 38 -6.71 3.07 16.91
CA GLU A 38 -6.83 4.39 16.28
C GLU A 38 -8.29 4.81 16.06
N LEU A 39 -9.22 3.86 15.96
CA LEU A 39 -10.66 4.13 15.84
C LEU A 39 -11.28 4.80 17.11
N GLY A 40 -10.56 4.84 18.23
CA GLY A 40 -10.95 5.61 19.43
C GLY A 40 -12.29 5.20 20.06
N GLU A 41 -13.09 6.17 20.50
CA GLU A 41 -14.39 5.99 21.19
C GLU A 41 -15.51 5.37 20.33
N THR A 42 -15.25 5.01 19.06
CA THR A 42 -16.12 4.05 18.35
C THR A 42 -16.12 2.64 18.97
N ALA A 43 -15.46 2.48 20.13
CA ALA A 43 -15.57 1.37 21.07
C ALA A 43 -16.99 0.83 21.33
N SER A 44 -18.05 1.62 21.11
CA SER A 44 -19.44 1.15 21.21
C SER A 44 -19.92 0.31 20.01
N LEU A 45 -19.14 0.23 18.93
CA LEU A 45 -19.49 -0.57 17.77
C LEU A 45 -19.38 -2.07 18.08
N THR A 46 -20.35 -2.82 17.57
CA THR A 46 -20.29 -4.28 17.60
C THR A 46 -19.04 -4.75 16.84
N LYS A 47 -18.50 -5.88 17.28
CA LYS A 47 -17.32 -6.52 16.70
C LYS A 47 -17.39 -6.62 15.17
N THR A 48 -18.53 -7.03 14.63
CA THR A 48 -18.79 -7.10 13.18
C THR A 48 -18.64 -5.75 12.49
N LYS A 49 -19.18 -4.66 13.08
CA LYS A 49 -19.08 -3.31 12.51
C LYS A 49 -17.64 -2.78 12.54
N LYS A 50 -16.88 -3.07 13.61
CA LYS A 50 -15.45 -2.72 13.67
C LYS A 50 -14.67 -3.40 12.55
N PHE A 51 -14.85 -4.71 12.36
CA PHE A 51 -14.18 -5.44 11.28
C PHE A 51 -14.57 -4.91 9.90
N LEU A 52 -15.86 -4.61 9.68
CA LEU A 52 -16.31 -3.99 8.43
C LEU A 52 -15.59 -2.65 8.16
N MET A 53 -15.50 -1.77 9.16
CA MET A 53 -14.81 -0.49 9.01
C MET A 53 -13.32 -0.66 8.71
N ILE A 54 -12.63 -1.57 9.39
CA ILE A 54 -11.21 -1.84 9.15
C ILE A 54 -10.99 -2.38 7.74
N SER A 55 -11.84 -3.30 7.29
CA SER A 55 -11.76 -3.85 5.93
C SER A 55 -11.93 -2.75 4.88
N LEU A 56 -12.89 -1.85 5.07
CA LEU A 56 -13.12 -0.69 4.19
C LEU A 56 -11.91 0.27 4.19
N LEU A 57 -11.34 0.54 5.37
CA LEU A 57 -10.18 1.41 5.51
C LEU A 57 -8.94 0.81 4.82
N LEU A 58 -8.66 -0.47 5.05
CA LEU A 58 -7.55 -1.19 4.41
C LEU A 58 -7.70 -1.23 2.89
N ALA A 59 -8.90 -1.48 2.38
CA ALA A 59 -9.18 -1.45 0.93
C ALA A 59 -8.95 -0.06 0.33
N SER A 60 -9.38 1.01 1.04
CA SER A 60 -9.15 2.39 0.63
C SER A 60 -7.66 2.75 0.60
N GLU A 61 -6.89 2.32 1.61
CA GLU A 61 -5.44 2.51 1.68
C GLU A 61 -4.71 1.79 0.56
N LEU A 62 -5.10 0.55 0.27
CA LEU A 62 -4.55 -0.24 -0.83
C LEU A 62 -4.81 0.43 -2.19
N SER A 63 -6.04 0.86 -2.43
CA SER A 63 -6.41 1.60 -3.65
C SER A 63 -5.64 2.92 -3.77
N SER A 64 -5.48 3.65 -2.67
CA SER A 64 -4.72 4.91 -2.66
C SER A 64 -3.23 4.70 -2.94
N LYS A 65 -2.62 3.61 -2.43
CA LYS A 65 -1.24 3.25 -2.73
C LYS A 65 -1.06 2.92 -4.22
N GLN A 66 -1.97 2.15 -4.81
CA GLN A 66 -1.93 1.80 -6.24
C GLN A 66 -1.99 3.05 -7.14
N LYS A 67 -2.86 4.02 -6.82
CA LYS A 67 -2.94 5.30 -7.53
C LYS A 67 -1.65 6.14 -7.44
N LYS A 68 -0.98 6.13 -6.28
CA LYS A 68 0.33 6.80 -6.13
C LYS A 68 1.40 6.15 -7.00
N THR A 69 1.39 4.82 -7.11
CA THR A 69 2.29 4.08 -8.01
C THR A 69 2.03 4.39 -9.48
N GLU A 70 0.76 4.53 -9.90
CA GLU A 70 0.44 4.99 -11.26
C GLU A 70 0.94 6.43 -11.52
N SER A 71 0.83 7.32 -10.53
CA SER A 71 1.34 8.68 -10.63
C SER A 71 2.87 8.71 -10.76
N SER A 72 3.62 7.87 -10.04
CA SER A 72 5.08 7.75 -10.22
C SER A 72 5.48 7.23 -11.60
N ILE A 73 4.71 6.30 -12.19
CA ILE A 73 4.94 5.80 -13.55
C ILE A 73 4.72 6.92 -14.59
N GLN A 74 3.78 7.83 -14.34
CA GLN A 74 3.58 9.00 -15.22
C GLN A 74 4.73 10.00 -15.11
N PHE A 75 5.27 10.22 -13.91
CA PHE A 75 6.45 11.07 -13.72
C PHE A 75 7.70 10.52 -14.44
N GLU A 76 7.97 9.22 -14.37
CA GLU A 76 9.09 8.60 -15.11
C GLU A 76 8.95 8.76 -16.63
N LYS A 77 7.71 8.73 -17.15
CA LYS A 77 7.46 8.98 -18.58
C LYS A 77 7.75 10.43 -18.97
N ILE A 78 7.32 11.38 -18.14
CA ILE A 78 7.57 12.81 -18.35
C ILE A 78 9.08 13.08 -18.31
N GLU A 79 9.82 12.51 -17.35
CA GLU A 79 11.28 12.65 -17.27
C GLU A 79 11.98 12.10 -18.52
N LYS A 80 11.58 10.93 -19.02
CA LYS A 80 12.10 10.38 -20.28
C LYS A 80 11.82 11.28 -21.48
N GLU A 81 10.61 11.82 -21.58
CA GLU A 81 10.26 12.73 -22.67
C GLU A 81 11.07 14.03 -22.63
N LEU A 82 11.33 14.56 -21.43
CA LEU A 82 12.20 15.72 -21.22
C LEU A 82 13.65 15.42 -21.59
N GLU A 83 14.21 14.28 -21.19
CA GLU A 83 15.57 13.85 -21.56
C GLU A 83 15.73 13.71 -23.08
N ILE A 84 14.71 13.15 -23.76
CA ILE A 84 14.68 13.07 -25.23
C ILE A 84 14.67 14.47 -25.85
N LEU A 85 13.84 15.38 -25.34
CA LEU A 85 13.73 16.74 -25.84
C LEU A 85 15.04 17.51 -25.65
N GLU A 86 15.67 17.40 -24.49
CA GLU A 86 16.99 17.99 -24.20
C GLU A 86 18.06 17.44 -25.14
N GLY A 87 18.05 16.14 -25.42
CA GLY A 87 18.94 15.51 -26.39
C GLY A 87 18.74 16.04 -27.83
N LEU A 88 17.50 16.30 -28.23
CA LEU A 88 17.16 16.87 -29.54
C LEU A 88 17.59 18.34 -29.65
N ILE A 89 17.36 19.12 -28.60
CA ILE A 89 17.77 20.53 -28.53
C ILE A 89 19.31 20.62 -28.53
N GLY A 90 19.99 19.82 -27.72
CA GLY A 90 21.46 19.75 -27.66
C GLY A 90 22.09 19.35 -29.00
N LYS A 91 21.44 18.46 -29.78
CA LYS A 91 21.86 18.12 -31.15
C LYS A 91 21.56 19.25 -32.15
N GLY A 92 20.42 19.93 -32.02
CA GLY A 92 20.01 21.04 -32.90
C GLY A 92 20.90 22.28 -32.80
N PHE A 93 21.49 22.57 -31.64
CA PHE A 93 22.43 23.69 -31.46
C PHE A 93 23.82 23.45 -32.06
N ASN A 94 24.22 22.19 -32.29
CA ASN A 94 25.54 21.86 -32.84
C ASN A 94 25.60 21.95 -34.38
N VAL A 95 24.45 21.96 -35.06
CA VAL A 95 24.37 22.08 -36.54
C VAL A 95 24.52 23.52 -37.01
N LYS A 96 24.16 24.52 -36.19
CA LYS A 96 24.24 25.96 -36.57
C LYS A 96 25.63 26.61 -36.42
N LYS A 97 26.65 25.88 -35.97
CA LYS A 97 28.04 26.39 -35.81
C LYS A 97 29.02 25.97 -36.91
N ARG A 98 28.56 25.30 -37.96
CA ARG A 98 29.35 25.05 -39.18
C ARG A 98 28.69 25.79 -40.34
N ASN A 99 29.07 27.03 -40.53
CA ASN A 99 29.24 27.76 -41.80
C ASN A 99 29.63 29.20 -41.48
#